data_AF-A0A553HXD5-F1
#
_entry.id   AF-A0A553HXD5-F1
#
_cell.length_a   1.000
_cell.length_b   1.000
_cell.length_c   1.000
_cell.angle_alpha   90.00
_cell.angle_beta   90.00
_cell.angle_gamma   90.00
#
_symmetry.space_group_name_H-M   'P 1'
#
loop_
_entity.id
_entity.type
_entity.pdbx_description
1 polymer ?
#
loop_
_entity_poly.entity_id
_entity_poly.type
_entity_poly.pdbx_seq_one_letter_code
_entity_poly.pdbx_strand_id
1 'polypeptide(L)'
;MATKSSKYALITGCGQGGIGEALAREYMSRGVVPIATILPSESSEHLSDAKITWFYLDVTRDSSIADLKSKIFEHTAADTDVTAVQKMFDVNVFGPMRMVHVFHDMIIRSKGTIVNIGSIGGIVPYVYGGEIADPKSVQI
;
A
#
# COMPACT_ATOMS: atom_id res chain seq x y z
N MET A 1 -11.80 8.36 -24.73
CA MET A 1 -11.65 6.92 -24.45
C MET A 1 -12.33 6.64 -23.14
N ALA A 2 -13.35 5.79 -23.08
CA ALA A 2 -14.00 5.43 -21.84
C ALA A 2 -13.01 4.65 -20.96
N THR A 3 -12.78 5.11 -19.73
CA THR A 3 -12.01 4.37 -18.72
C THR A 3 -12.77 3.08 -18.43
N LYS A 4 -12.26 1.94 -18.92
CA LYS A 4 -12.87 0.64 -18.68
C LYS A 4 -12.80 0.37 -17.17
N SER A 5 -13.95 0.35 -16.50
CA SER A 5 -14.05 -0.01 -15.09
C SER A 5 -13.48 -1.43 -14.90
N SER A 6 -12.41 -1.54 -14.12
CA SER A 6 -11.84 -2.84 -13.73
C SER A 6 -12.84 -3.57 -12.83
N LYS A 7 -13.15 -4.82 -13.18
CA LYS A 7 -13.99 -5.69 -12.35
C LYS A 7 -13.09 -6.41 -11.35
N TYR A 8 -13.52 -6.50 -10.10
CA TYR A 8 -12.80 -7.17 -9.02
C TYR A 8 -13.55 -8.41 -8.56
N ALA A 9 -12.82 -9.42 -8.09
CA ALA A 9 -13.39 -10.61 -7.46
C ALA A 9 -12.66 -10.90 -6.15
N LEU A 10 -13.36 -10.79 -5.01
CA LEU A 10 -12.86 -11.29 -3.73
C LEU A 10 -13.04 -12.81 -3.69
N ILE A 11 -11.96 -13.54 -3.48
CA ILE A 11 -11.96 -15.01 -3.52
C ILE A 11 -11.43 -15.53 -2.20
N THR A 12 -12.28 -16.28 -1.49
CA THR A 12 -11.90 -16.91 -0.23
C THR A 12 -11.32 -18.30 -0.45
N GLY A 13 -10.34 -18.70 0.37
CA GLY A 13 -9.76 -20.05 0.32
C GLY A 13 -8.84 -20.31 -0.88
N CYS A 14 -7.86 -19.43 -1.09
CA CYS A 14 -6.90 -19.51 -2.19
C CYS A 14 -5.61 -20.26 -1.83
N GLY A 15 -5.68 -21.28 -0.97
CA GLY A 15 -4.51 -22.10 -0.62
C GLY A 15 -3.90 -22.79 -1.85
N GLN A 16 -2.61 -23.12 -1.76
CA GLN A 16 -1.82 -23.66 -2.85
C GLN A 16 -2.41 -24.96 -3.41
N GLY A 17 -2.59 -25.01 -4.74
CA GLY A 17 -3.20 -26.13 -5.45
C GLY A 17 -4.72 -26.25 -5.27
N GLY A 18 -5.34 -25.31 -4.55
CA GLY A 18 -6.77 -25.29 -4.28
C GLY A 18 -7.61 -24.66 -5.39
N ILE A 19 -8.93 -24.80 -5.27
CA ILE A 19 -9.90 -24.25 -6.21
C ILE A 19 -9.84 -22.71 -6.24
N GLY A 20 -9.65 -22.07 -5.08
CA GLY A 20 -9.56 -20.61 -4.98
C GLY A 20 -8.38 -20.04 -5.77
N GLU A 21 -7.21 -20.70 -5.72
CA GLU A 21 -6.05 -20.31 -6.53
C GLU A 21 -6.35 -20.43 -8.03
N ALA A 22 -6.90 -21.57 -8.46
CA ALA A 22 -7.25 -21.79 -9.86
C ALA A 22 -8.24 -20.72 -10.37
N LEU A 23 -9.23 -20.38 -9.54
CA LEU A 23 -10.22 -19.35 -9.84
C LEU A 23 -9.58 -17.95 -9.92
N ALA A 24 -8.64 -17.62 -9.04
CA ALA A 24 -7.91 -16.36 -9.08
C ALA A 24 -7.12 -16.21 -10.39
N ARG A 25 -6.43 -17.27 -10.82
CA ARG A 25 -5.69 -17.29 -12.10
C ARG A 25 -6.62 -17.16 -13.30
N GLU A 26 -7.79 -17.79 -13.26
CA GLU A 26 -8.77 -17.69 -14.34
C GLU A 26 -9.43 -16.31 -14.41
N TYR A 27 -9.69 -15.66 -13.27
CA TYR A 27 -10.18 -14.28 -13.30
C TYR A 27 -9.17 -13.32 -13.91
N MET A 28 -7.89 -13.46 -13.54
CA MET A 28 -6.79 -12.73 -14.18
C MET A 28 -6.78 -12.90 -15.71
N SER A 29 -6.92 -14.14 -16.20
CA SER A 29 -6.94 -14.45 -17.65
C SER A 29 -8.10 -13.75 -18.38
N ARG A 30 -9.20 -13.50 -17.68
CA ARG A 30 -10.41 -12.82 -18.20
C ARG A 30 -10.42 -11.31 -17.97
N GLY A 31 -9.35 -10.74 -17.43
CA GLY A 31 -9.26 -9.30 -17.13
C GLY A 31 -10.12 -8.85 -15.95
N VAL A 32 -10.43 -9.76 -15.03
CA VAL A 32 -11.00 -9.48 -13.71
C VAL A 32 -9.85 -9.54 -12.70
N VAL A 33 -9.73 -8.54 -11.83
CA VAL A 33 -8.65 -8.46 -10.84
C VAL A 33 -9.05 -9.24 -9.58
N PRO A 34 -8.43 -10.39 -9.28
CA PRO A 34 -8.73 -11.15 -8.07
C PRO A 34 -8.09 -10.49 -6.85
N ILE A 35 -8.81 -10.50 -5.74
CA ILE A 35 -8.30 -10.27 -4.40
C ILE A 35 -8.41 -11.61 -3.68
N ALA A 36 -7.29 -12.32 -3.59
CA ALA A 36 -7.25 -13.66 -3.01
C ALA A 36 -7.19 -13.60 -1.48
N THR A 37 -7.75 -14.58 -0.79
CA THR A 37 -7.54 -14.73 0.65
C THR A 37 -7.14 -16.15 1.02
N ILE A 38 -6.24 -16.27 1.99
CA ILE A 38 -5.72 -17.54 2.50
C ILE A 38 -5.79 -17.57 4.03
N LEU A 39 -5.76 -18.76 4.64
CA LEU A 39 -5.68 -18.86 6.09
C LEU A 39 -4.28 -18.41 6.57
N PRO A 40 -4.17 -17.86 7.80
CA PRO A 40 -2.89 -17.48 8.40
C PRO A 40 -1.84 -18.61 8.48
N SER A 41 -2.28 -19.87 8.45
CA SER A 41 -1.44 -21.05 8.48
C SER A 41 -0.93 -21.51 7.11
N GLU A 42 -1.39 -20.90 6.02
CA GLU A 42 -1.04 -21.27 4.65
C GLU A 42 0.04 -20.35 4.08
N SER A 43 0.88 -20.88 3.18
CA SER A 43 1.89 -20.08 2.46
C SER A 43 1.23 -19.25 1.37
N SER A 44 1.69 -18.00 1.21
CA SER A 44 1.25 -17.07 0.17
C SER A 44 2.22 -16.92 -1.01
N GLU A 45 3.34 -17.66 -1.01
CA GLU A 45 4.40 -17.51 -2.02
C GLU A 45 3.86 -17.73 -3.43
N HIS A 46 3.04 -18.76 -3.62
CA HIS A 46 2.46 -19.10 -4.91
C HIS A 46 1.53 -18.00 -5.50
N LEU A 47 0.86 -17.21 -4.65
CA LEU A 47 0.05 -16.05 -5.06
C LEU A 47 0.94 -14.84 -5.37
N SER A 48 1.99 -14.64 -4.56
CA SER A 48 2.97 -13.57 -4.75
C SER A 48 3.75 -13.75 -6.06
N ASP A 49 4.19 -14.97 -6.35
CA ASP A 49 4.86 -15.35 -7.60
C ASP A 49 3.96 -15.15 -8.83
N ALA A 50 2.65 -15.38 -8.64
CA ALA A 50 1.63 -15.13 -9.66
C ALA A 50 1.23 -13.64 -9.79
N LYS A 51 1.81 -12.75 -8.97
CA LYS A 51 1.46 -11.32 -8.88
C LYS A 51 -0.01 -11.08 -8.56
N ILE A 52 -0.60 -11.94 -7.75
CA ILE A 52 -1.98 -11.83 -7.28
C ILE A 52 -1.97 -11.16 -5.91
N THR A 53 -2.75 -10.09 -5.73
CA THR A 53 -2.95 -9.46 -4.42
C THR A 53 -3.66 -10.42 -3.48
N TRP A 54 -3.13 -10.58 -2.25
CA TRP A 54 -3.67 -11.52 -1.28
C TRP A 54 -3.70 -10.95 0.14
N PHE A 55 -4.62 -11.46 0.95
CA PHE A 55 -4.74 -11.13 2.36
C PHE A 55 -5.04 -12.38 3.21
N TYR A 56 -4.69 -12.34 4.49
CA TYR A 56 -5.15 -13.37 5.41
C TYR A 56 -6.63 -13.20 5.75
N LEU A 57 -7.37 -14.30 5.75
CA LEU A 57 -8.76 -14.36 6.16
C LEU A 57 -9.09 -15.70 6.81
N ASP A 58 -9.60 -15.64 8.04
CA ASP A 58 -10.37 -16.72 8.65
C ASP A 58 -11.86 -16.33 8.65
N VAL A 59 -12.65 -16.96 7.78
CA VAL A 59 -14.09 -16.68 7.62
C VAL A 59 -14.92 -17.03 8.85
N THR A 60 -14.37 -17.79 9.80
CA THR A 60 -15.06 -18.18 11.03
C THR A 60 -14.90 -17.15 12.15
N ARG A 61 -14.08 -16.10 11.93
CA ARG A 61 -13.81 -15.05 12.90
C ARG A 61 -14.23 -13.68 12.38
N ASP A 62 -15.22 -13.07 13.01
CA ASP A 62 -15.71 -11.72 12.67
C ASP A 62 -14.60 -10.66 12.70
N SER A 63 -13.65 -10.76 13.63
CA SER A 63 -12.49 -9.88 13.70
C SER A 63 -11.61 -9.99 12.44
N SER A 64 -11.40 -11.19 11.90
CA SER A 64 -10.62 -11.37 10.67
C SER A 64 -11.34 -10.79 9.45
N ILE A 65 -12.67 -10.86 9.42
CA ILE A 65 -13.49 -10.26 8.35
C ILE A 65 -13.42 -8.73 8.43
N ALA A 66 -13.52 -8.16 9.64
CA ALA A 66 -13.38 -6.73 9.87
C ALA A 66 -11.99 -6.21 9.47
N ASP A 67 -10.92 -6.93 9.83
CA ASP A 67 -9.55 -6.59 9.46
C ASP A 67 -9.35 -6.63 7.94
N LEU A 68 -9.88 -7.65 7.26
CA LEU A 68 -9.84 -7.74 5.79
C LEU A 68 -10.58 -6.56 5.15
N LYS A 69 -11.76 -6.22 5.68
CA LYS A 69 -12.51 -5.06 5.22
C LYS A 69 -11.65 -3.80 5.35
N SER A 70 -11.07 -3.52 6.52
CA SER A 70 -10.21 -2.35 6.71
C SER A 70 -9.09 -2.32 5.67
N LYS A 71 -8.36 -3.43 5.49
CA LYS A 71 -7.24 -3.52 4.55
C LYS A 71 -7.67 -3.31 3.09
N ILE A 72 -8.77 -3.91 2.64
CA ILE A 72 -9.27 -3.73 1.26
C ILE A 72 -9.67 -2.26 1.02
N PHE A 73 -10.19 -1.57 2.04
CA PHE A 73 -10.65 -0.18 1.94
C PHE A 73 -9.53 0.86 2.16
N GLU A 74 -8.51 0.60 2.98
CA GLU A 74 -7.35 1.48 3.23
C GLU A 74 -6.54 1.82 1.97
N HIS A 75 -6.74 1.04 0.92
CA HIS A 75 -5.93 1.11 -0.28
C HIS A 75 -6.43 2.11 -1.35
N THR A 76 -7.40 2.97 -1.05
CA THR A 76 -7.77 4.10 -1.92
C THR A 76 -7.57 5.44 -1.21
N ALA A 77 -6.99 6.42 -1.92
CA ALA A 77 -6.78 7.77 -1.39
C ALA A 77 -8.08 8.50 -1.00
N ALA A 78 -9.22 8.05 -1.51
CA ALA A 78 -10.53 8.59 -1.18
C ALA A 78 -11.04 8.13 0.20
N ASP A 79 -10.56 6.97 0.67
CA ASP A 79 -11.03 6.33 1.89
C ASP A 79 -10.04 6.50 3.06
N THR A 80 -8.91 7.19 2.84
CA THR A 80 -7.87 7.42 3.86
C THR A 80 -8.27 8.50 4.88
N ASP A 81 -7.93 8.31 6.16
CA ASP A 81 -8.08 9.34 7.18
C ASP A 81 -7.11 10.52 6.93
N VAL A 82 -7.69 11.66 6.58
CA VAL A 82 -6.96 12.92 6.32
C VAL A 82 -6.10 13.34 7.51
N THR A 83 -6.53 13.04 8.74
CA THR A 83 -5.76 13.39 9.95
C THR A 83 -4.47 12.60 10.05
N ALA A 84 -4.51 11.30 9.71
CA ALA A 84 -3.33 10.46 9.63
C ALA A 84 -2.38 10.94 8.53
N VAL A 85 -2.90 11.32 7.36
CA VAL A 85 -2.10 11.91 6.26
C VAL A 85 -1.42 13.21 6.69
N GLN A 86 -2.14 14.12 7.35
CA GLN A 86 -1.58 15.38 7.84
C GLN A 86 -0.41 15.14 8.80
N LYS A 87 -0.55 14.19 9.74
CA LYS A 87 0.53 13.83 10.66
C LYS A 87 1.76 13.30 9.92
N MET A 88 1.57 12.54 8.85
CA MET A 88 2.68 12.06 8.03
C MET A 88 3.40 13.21 7.29
N PHE A 89 2.67 14.22 6.79
CA PHE A 89 3.27 15.43 6.21
C PHE A 89 4.04 16.26 7.24
N ASP A 90 3.50 16.42 8.45
CA ASP A 90 4.13 17.18 9.53
C ASP A 90 5.50 16.61 9.92
N VAL A 91 5.64 15.28 9.88
CA VAL A 91 6.89 14.57 10.19
C VAL A 91 7.84 14.56 9.00
N ASN A 92 7.37 14.17 7.81
CA ASN A 92 8.25 13.81 6.70
C ASN A 92 8.53 14.95 5.72
N VAL A 93 7.69 15.99 5.67
CA VAL A 93 7.89 17.18 4.82
C VAL A 93 8.25 18.37 5.70
N PHE A 94 7.32 18.77 6.57
CA PHE A 94 7.47 20.01 7.33
C PHE A 94 8.49 19.90 8.46
N GLY A 95 8.77 18.70 8.96
CA GLY A 95 9.84 18.43 9.92
C GLY A 95 11.21 18.81 9.37
N PRO A 96 11.69 18.17 8.29
CA PRO A 96 12.93 18.54 7.62
C PRO A 96 12.99 20.01 7.21
N MET A 97 11.92 20.57 6.62
CA MET A 97 11.91 21.99 6.24
C MET A 97 12.13 22.92 7.42
N ARG A 98 11.49 22.67 8.57
CA ARG A 98 11.69 23.45 9.79
C ARG A 98 13.13 23.34 10.30
N MET A 99 13.71 22.13 10.28
CA MET A 99 15.11 21.93 10.67
C MET A 99 16.06 22.71 9.77
N VAL A 100 15.90 22.61 8.46
CA VAL A 100 16.72 23.38 7.51
C VAL A 100 16.55 24.87 7.77
N HIS A 101 15.32 25.38 7.92
CA HIS A 101 15.08 26.79 8.18
C HIS A 101 15.79 27.30 9.45
N VAL A 102 15.77 26.52 10.54
CA VAL A 102 16.44 26.91 11.80
C VAL A 102 17.96 26.86 11.68
N PHE A 103 18.52 25.86 10.98
CA PHE A 103 19.96 25.60 10.99
C PHE A 103 20.72 26.08 9.73
N HIS A 104 20.03 26.53 8.67
CA HIS A 104 20.66 26.88 7.38
C HIS A 104 21.82 27.86 7.53
N ASP A 105 21.66 28.87 8.39
CA ASP A 105 22.64 29.88 8.74
C ASP A 105 23.97 29.30 9.27
N MET A 106 23.90 28.25 10.10
CA MET A 106 25.08 27.57 10.64
C MET A 106 25.70 26.64 9.60
N ILE A 107 24.85 25.96 8.81
CA ILE A 107 25.27 25.00 7.78
C ILE A 107 25.99 25.71 6.63
N ILE A 108 25.51 26.89 6.20
CA ILE A 108 26.15 27.70 5.15
C ILE A 108 27.53 28.16 5.62
N ARG A 109 27.63 28.67 6.86
CA ARG A 109 28.91 29.13 7.44
C ARG A 109 29.94 28.01 7.56
N SER A 110 29.50 26.80 7.91
CA SER A 110 30.38 25.63 8.02
C SER A 110 30.66 24.93 6.69
N LYS A 111 30.01 25.35 5.59
CA LYS A 111 29.97 24.62 4.31
C LYS A 111 29.52 23.16 4.50
N GLY A 112 28.59 22.96 5.43
CA GLY A 112 28.01 21.66 5.74
C GLY A 112 27.07 21.14 4.66
N THR A 113 26.64 19.89 4.80
CA THR A 113 25.70 19.22 3.88
C THR A 113 24.48 18.74 4.66
N ILE A 114 23.30 18.90 4.07
CA ILE A 114 22.04 18.36 4.60
C ILE A 114 21.73 17.06 3.86
N VAL A 115 21.32 16.02 4.59
CA VAL A 115 20.87 14.74 4.03
C VAL A 115 19.48 14.43 4.57
N ASN A 116 18.48 14.45 3.69
CA ASN A 116 17.11 14.06 4.00
C ASN A 116 16.84 12.65 3.48
N ILE A 117 16.27 11.78 4.30
CA ILE A 117 15.97 10.39 3.94
C ILE A 117 14.58 10.30 3.30
N GLY A 118 14.56 9.96 2.01
CA GLY A 118 13.35 9.73 1.23
C GLY A 118 12.93 8.25 1.18
N SER A 119 11.96 7.94 0.32
CA SER A 119 11.48 6.59 0.02
C SER A 119 11.29 6.41 -1.49
N ILE A 120 11.49 5.20 -2.01
CA ILE A 120 11.21 4.87 -3.43
C ILE A 120 9.73 5.10 -3.78
N GLY A 121 8.84 4.99 -2.79
CA GLY A 121 7.41 5.28 -2.93
C GLY A 121 7.11 6.75 -3.27
N GLY A 122 8.08 7.65 -3.08
CA GLY A 122 7.96 9.04 -3.54
C GLY A 122 8.26 9.26 -5.01
N ILE A 123 8.85 8.28 -5.68
CA ILE A 123 9.20 8.31 -7.11
C ILE A 123 8.25 7.41 -7.90
N VAL A 124 7.89 6.26 -7.33
CA VAL A 124 7.03 5.25 -7.98
C VAL A 124 5.80 5.01 -7.09
N PRO A 125 4.62 5.50 -7.48
CA PRO A 125 3.40 5.25 -6.71
C PRO A 125 3.01 3.78 -6.85
N TYR A 126 2.80 3.10 -5.72
CA TYR A 126 2.34 1.72 -5.68
C TYR A 126 0.82 1.68 -5.80
N VAL A 127 0.28 0.78 -6.64
CA VAL A 127 -1.15 0.47 -6.64
C VAL A 127 -1.50 -0.07 -5.26
N TYR A 128 -2.55 0.47 -4.63
CA TYR A 128 -2.91 0.21 -3.23
C TYR A 128 -1.98 0.82 -2.17
N GLY A 129 -0.93 1.54 -2.56
CA GLY A 129 -0.14 2.37 -1.67
C GLY A 129 -0.81 3.72 -1.37
N GLY A 130 -2.14 3.78 -1.18
CA GLY A 130 -2.84 5.05 -0.90
C GLY A 130 -2.31 5.78 0.33
N GLU A 131 -1.96 5.01 1.37
CA GLU A 131 -1.26 5.49 2.56
C GLU A 131 0.27 5.69 2.34
N ILE A 132 0.82 5.04 1.31
CA ILE A 132 2.25 5.02 0.92
C ILE A 132 2.48 5.90 -0.34
N ALA A 133 1.57 6.83 -0.63
CA ALA A 133 1.95 8.08 -1.30
C ALA A 133 2.72 8.91 -0.26
N ASP A 134 3.89 8.36 0.08
CA ASP A 134 4.68 8.66 1.25
C ASP A 134 5.08 10.14 1.21
N PRO A 135 4.73 10.95 2.22
CA PRO A 135 5.14 12.35 2.28
C PRO A 135 6.67 12.53 2.29
N LYS A 136 7.46 11.46 2.37
CA LYS A 136 8.90 11.47 2.10
C LYS A 136 9.31 11.76 0.64
N SER A 137 8.34 12.09 -0.24
CA SER A 137 8.55 12.41 -1.66
C SER A 137 8.95 13.86 -1.94
N VAL A 138 8.96 14.75 -0.95
CA VAL A 138 9.36 16.15 -1.17
C VAL A 138 10.86 16.32 -0.94
N GLN A 139 11.64 16.24 -2.02
CA GLN A 139 13.04 16.65 -2.03
C GLN A 139 13.18 18.09 -2.55
N ILE A 140 13.75 18.97 -1.72
CA ILE A 140 14.54 20.14 -2.12
C ILE A 140 15.86 20.05 -1.37
#